data_AF-A0A034WRM6-F1
#
_entry.id   AF-A0A034WRM6-F1
#
_cell.length_a   1.000
_cell.length_b   1.000
_cell.length_c   1.000
_cell.angle_alpha   90.00
_cell.angle_beta   90.00
_cell.angle_gamma   90.00
#
_symmetry.space_group_name_H-M   'P 1'
#
loop_
_entity.id
_entity.type
_entity.pdbx_description
1 polymer ?
#
loop_
_entity_poly.entity_id
_entity_poly.type
_entity_poly.pdbx_seq_one_letter_code
_entity_poly.pdbx_strand_id
1 'polypeptide(L)'
;QPHSLVFALTGMDHHEVAVRHSNGSTRLVRTAHHFNVNIGVPCARMRYVHRDNQLVHWTLFENGSIAHRNYLFSNYYCYTPHQLDNITWEWQPLACVPKKLPFVLTTKEWTYAICLILTVICMFIILFIYLFASNLRNTFYGVAIKVYTLCIIFGYSIMAHLTLTDPAEFMPWTCINLPACVIIYLVLSFYILSLISFNFYMHFHDIIMSRLMFWVIFFPIALLTVGWSIFAANNDYDGKAIFGGGDTCWFDPRNWSIMVYYYAPIFIACVICIFFYILTLIHISEGQDYNFRKAAETLDENRFKSFFKFFSYTFIVFLACVTSFAINYYREDPTHINYAVCLFIIFHGFGALYALIGQNQEVQNFLRRIEDDVSSDDDEMTDSAVPMSGF
;
A
#
# COMPACT_ATOMS: atom_id res chain seq x y z
N GLN A 1 -5.14 4.72 63.44
CA GLN A 1 -5.19 5.29 62.07
C GLN A 1 -6.43 4.72 61.41
N PRO A 2 -7.33 5.53 60.80
CA PRO A 2 -8.51 4.96 60.18
C PRO A 2 -8.05 4.20 58.93
N HIS A 3 -8.35 2.90 58.89
CA HIS A 3 -8.13 2.09 57.69
C HIS A 3 -8.91 2.72 56.53
N SER A 4 -8.26 2.91 55.38
CA SER A 4 -8.92 3.50 54.21
C SER A 4 -10.09 2.59 53.78
N LEU A 5 -11.15 3.18 53.21
CA LEU A 5 -12.34 2.48 52.73
C LEU A 5 -12.00 1.33 51.76
N VAL A 6 -10.83 1.38 51.14
CA VAL A 6 -10.37 0.39 50.17
C VAL A 6 -9.54 -0.72 50.82
N PHE A 7 -8.79 -0.47 51.90
CA PHE A 7 -8.23 -1.56 52.72
C PHE A 7 -9.35 -2.48 53.23
N ALA A 8 -10.50 -1.91 53.56
CA ALA A 8 -11.71 -2.65 53.92
C ALA A 8 -12.34 -3.42 52.74
N LEU A 9 -12.05 -3.05 51.49
CA LEU A 9 -12.59 -3.68 50.27
C LEU A 9 -11.61 -4.67 49.59
N THR A 10 -10.29 -4.46 49.75
CA THR A 10 -9.25 -5.17 48.97
C THR A 10 -8.21 -5.89 49.83
N GLY A 11 -8.14 -5.62 51.14
CA GLY A 11 -7.15 -6.21 52.04
C GLY A 11 -5.70 -5.73 51.82
N MET A 12 -5.47 -4.77 50.91
CA MET A 12 -4.15 -4.18 50.66
C MET A 12 -4.01 -2.81 51.32
N ASP A 13 -2.88 -2.56 51.98
CA ASP A 13 -2.51 -1.19 52.36
C ASP A 13 -2.05 -0.45 51.10
N HIS A 14 -2.82 0.56 50.69
CA HIS A 14 -2.52 1.43 49.54
C HIS A 14 -1.16 2.08 49.60
N HIS A 15 -0.58 2.11 50.78
CA HIS A 15 0.69 2.74 50.99
C HIS A 15 1.84 1.76 50.97
N GLU A 16 1.67 0.45 50.77
CA GLU A 16 2.79 -0.50 50.81
C GLU A 16 3.01 -1.24 49.49
N VAL A 17 4.26 -1.28 49.01
CA VAL A 17 4.67 -1.98 47.79
C VAL A 17 5.97 -2.75 48.03
N ALA A 18 6.11 -3.91 47.39
CA ALA A 18 7.35 -4.69 47.46
C ALA A 18 8.42 -4.04 46.57
N VAL A 19 9.57 -3.71 47.17
CA VAL A 19 10.72 -3.08 46.50
C VAL A 19 11.95 -3.95 46.65
N ARG A 20 12.68 -4.13 45.55
CA ARG A 20 13.96 -4.84 45.50
C ARG A 20 15.12 -3.87 45.70
N HIS A 21 15.92 -4.13 46.73
CA HIS A 21 17.09 -3.36 47.10
C HIS A 21 18.32 -3.77 46.29
N SER A 22 19.31 -2.89 46.20
CA SER A 22 20.61 -3.13 45.54
C SER A 22 21.36 -4.35 46.09
N ASN A 23 21.10 -4.71 47.35
CA ASN A 23 21.63 -5.90 48.01
C ASN A 23 20.90 -7.21 47.63
N GLY A 24 19.92 -7.16 46.73
CA GLY A 24 19.13 -8.29 46.25
C GLY A 24 17.94 -8.69 47.13
N SER A 25 17.76 -8.06 48.30
CA SER A 25 16.61 -8.32 49.19
C SER A 25 15.35 -7.59 48.73
N THR A 26 14.18 -8.19 48.97
CA THR A 26 12.88 -7.57 48.72
C THR A 26 12.23 -7.22 50.05
N ARG A 27 11.75 -5.97 50.19
CA ARG A 27 11.04 -5.51 51.39
C ARG A 27 9.76 -4.78 51.01
N LEU A 28 8.73 -4.92 51.85
CA LEU A 28 7.54 -4.08 51.78
C LEU A 28 7.89 -2.72 52.35
N VAL A 29 7.67 -1.68 51.55
CA VAL A 29 7.99 -0.30 51.93
C VAL A 29 6.79 0.59 51.74
N ARG A 30 6.68 1.61 52.60
CA ARG A 30 5.60 2.57 52.49
C ARG A 30 5.88 3.57 51.36
N THR A 31 5.06 3.57 50.31
CA THR A 31 5.16 4.39 49.09
C THR A 31 5.35 5.87 49.40
N ALA A 32 4.56 6.45 50.31
CA ALA A 32 4.67 7.86 50.67
C ALA A 32 5.98 8.24 51.40
N HIS A 33 6.70 7.27 51.98
CA HIS A 33 7.98 7.49 52.66
C HIS A 33 9.19 7.17 51.77
N HIS A 34 9.02 6.40 50.70
CA HIS A 34 10.12 5.96 49.84
C HIS A 34 10.07 6.53 48.42
N PHE A 35 8.90 6.96 47.94
CA PHE A 35 8.73 7.50 46.60
C PHE A 35 8.01 8.85 46.66
N ASN A 36 8.35 9.72 45.71
CA ASN A 36 7.52 10.89 45.43
C ASN A 36 6.35 10.44 44.56
N VAL A 37 5.16 10.32 45.14
CA VAL A 37 3.98 9.79 44.46
C VAL A 37 3.36 10.89 43.61
N ASN A 38 3.48 10.77 42.29
CA ASN A 38 2.77 11.61 41.33
C ASN A 38 1.44 10.95 40.94
N ILE A 39 0.32 11.64 41.13
CA ILE A 39 -1.01 11.17 40.75
C ILE A 39 -1.35 11.77 39.39
N GLY A 40 -1.38 10.92 38.37
CA GLY A 40 -1.69 11.32 37.01
C GLY A 40 -1.66 10.14 36.05
N VAL A 41 -1.88 10.42 34.77
CA VAL A 41 -1.76 9.44 33.69
C VAL A 41 -0.56 9.81 32.80
N PRO A 42 0.42 8.91 32.58
CA PRO A 42 1.61 9.22 31.81
C PRO A 42 1.31 9.24 30.30
N CYS A 43 0.18 8.65 29.90
CA CYS A 43 -0.34 8.65 28.52
C CYS A 43 -1.85 8.37 28.51
N ALA A 44 -2.51 8.74 27.41
CA ALA A 44 -3.96 8.57 27.24
C ALA A 44 -4.42 7.10 27.15
N ARG A 45 -3.54 6.16 26.80
CA ARG A 45 -3.85 4.72 26.66
C ARG A 45 -2.81 3.88 27.39
N MET A 46 -3.07 3.64 28.65
CA MET A 46 -2.28 2.74 29.50
C MET A 46 -2.98 1.38 29.59
N ARG A 47 -2.21 0.28 29.56
CA ARG A 47 -2.74 -1.08 29.67
C ARG A 47 -1.81 -1.94 30.52
N TYR A 48 -2.38 -3.00 31.10
CA TYR A 48 -1.59 -4.07 31.67
C TYR A 48 -0.77 -4.76 30.58
N VAL A 49 0.46 -5.14 30.91
CA VAL A 49 1.32 -5.86 29.98
C VAL A 49 1.07 -7.35 30.17
N HIS A 50 0.56 -7.98 29.11
CA HIS A 50 0.35 -9.43 29.06
C HIS A 50 1.41 -10.09 28.18
N ARG A 51 1.80 -11.31 28.54
CA ARG A 51 2.58 -12.24 27.71
C ARG A 51 1.86 -13.58 27.76
N ASP A 52 1.57 -14.16 26.60
CA ASP A 52 0.90 -15.47 26.50
C ASP A 52 -0.42 -15.53 27.29
N ASN A 53 -1.21 -14.44 27.23
CA ASN A 53 -2.46 -14.26 27.97
C ASN A 53 -2.34 -14.25 29.51
N GLN A 54 -1.13 -14.14 30.05
CA GLN A 54 -0.84 -14.01 31.48
C GLN A 54 -0.25 -12.64 31.81
N LEU A 55 -0.51 -12.15 33.03
CA LEU A 55 0.09 -10.93 33.53
C LEU A 55 1.60 -11.11 33.70
N VAL A 56 2.35 -10.13 33.22
CA VAL A 56 3.80 -10.09 33.38
C VAL A 56 4.12 -9.69 34.82
N HIS A 57 4.95 -10.46 35.52
CA HIS A 57 5.42 -10.09 36.85
C HIS A 57 6.57 -9.06 36.76
N TRP A 58 6.44 -7.98 37.53
CA TRP A 58 7.36 -6.84 37.51
C TRP A 58 8.10 -6.71 38.83
N THR A 59 9.37 -6.38 38.76
CA THR A 59 10.19 -6.05 39.94
C THR A 59 10.36 -4.54 40.01
N LEU A 60 9.88 -3.91 41.09
CA LEU A 60 10.13 -2.50 41.40
C LEU A 60 11.45 -2.36 42.18
N PHE A 61 12.34 -1.47 41.76
CA PHE A 61 13.62 -1.20 42.41
C PHE A 61 13.58 0.08 43.26
N GLU A 62 14.53 0.22 44.18
CA GLU A 62 14.66 1.39 45.08
C GLU A 62 14.72 2.73 44.34
N ASN A 63 15.30 2.74 43.13
CA ASN A 63 15.40 3.94 42.30
C ASN A 63 14.08 4.28 41.57
N GLY A 64 13.00 3.53 41.82
CA GLY A 64 11.73 3.71 41.14
C GLY A 64 11.76 3.28 39.68
N SER A 65 12.67 2.39 39.29
CA SER A 65 12.59 1.70 37.99
C SER A 65 11.88 0.36 38.15
N ILE A 66 11.26 -0.15 37.09
CA ILE A 66 10.71 -1.52 37.07
C ILE A 66 11.50 -2.37 36.09
N ALA A 67 11.58 -3.68 36.33
CA ALA A 67 12.08 -4.61 35.32
C ALA A 67 11.26 -5.88 35.23
N HIS A 68 11.30 -6.48 34.05
CA HIS A 68 10.85 -7.84 33.81
C HIS A 68 11.98 -8.64 33.17
N ARG A 69 12.40 -9.77 33.78
CA ARG A 69 13.47 -10.64 33.27
C ARG A 69 14.73 -9.86 32.84
N ASN A 70 15.19 -8.92 33.68
CA ASN A 70 16.34 -8.02 33.47
C ASN A 70 16.16 -6.90 32.42
N TYR A 71 14.98 -6.77 31.80
CA TYR A 71 14.67 -5.63 30.93
C TYR A 71 14.12 -4.48 31.77
N LEU A 72 14.89 -3.40 31.88
CA LEU A 72 14.58 -2.24 32.72
C LEU A 72 13.69 -1.24 31.99
N PHE A 73 12.68 -0.73 32.69
CA PHE A 73 11.69 0.22 32.19
C PHE A 73 11.58 1.34 33.22
N SER A 74 11.98 2.56 32.87
CA SER A 74 12.13 3.62 33.88
C SER A 74 11.12 4.77 33.78
N ASN A 75 10.49 5.04 32.63
CA ASN A 75 9.95 6.39 32.39
C ASN A 75 8.47 6.53 31.98
N TYR A 76 7.68 5.45 31.84
CA TYR A 76 6.29 5.58 31.35
C TYR A 76 5.32 4.54 31.93
N TYR A 77 5.22 4.48 33.26
CA TYR A 77 4.28 3.57 33.91
C TYR A 77 3.59 4.22 35.11
N CYS A 78 2.40 3.72 35.45
CA CYS A 78 1.70 4.01 36.69
C CYS A 78 1.34 2.71 37.40
N TYR A 79 1.59 2.61 38.70
CA TYR A 79 1.12 1.46 39.46
C TYR A 79 -0.35 1.64 39.83
N THR A 80 -1.14 0.59 39.57
CA THR A 80 -2.53 0.51 40.00
C THR A 80 -2.74 -0.82 40.74
N PRO A 81 -3.64 -0.87 41.73
CA PRO A 81 -4.12 -2.14 42.23
C PRO A 81 -4.88 -2.86 41.11
N HIS A 82 -4.56 -4.13 40.89
CA HIS A 82 -5.25 -5.04 39.98
C HIS A 82 -5.76 -6.25 40.75
N GLN A 83 -7.00 -6.63 40.49
CA GLN A 83 -7.62 -7.78 41.13
C GLN A 83 -7.31 -9.03 40.31
N LEU A 84 -6.54 -9.96 40.89
CA LEU A 84 -6.13 -11.21 40.22
C LEU A 84 -7.25 -12.25 40.29
N ASP A 85 -7.89 -12.38 41.45
CA ASP A 85 -9.07 -13.21 41.71
C ASP A 85 -10.09 -12.45 42.58
N ASN A 86 -11.23 -13.06 42.93
CA ASN A 86 -12.26 -12.43 43.77
C ASN A 86 -11.77 -11.90 45.14
N ILE A 87 -10.58 -12.31 45.60
CA ILE A 87 -10.06 -12.04 46.95
C ILE A 87 -8.63 -11.45 46.92
N THR A 88 -7.86 -11.68 45.86
CA THR A 88 -6.44 -11.33 45.77
C THR A 88 -6.22 -10.09 44.92
N TRP A 89 -5.47 -9.15 45.47
CA TRP A 89 -5.07 -7.94 44.75
C TRP A 89 -3.55 -7.84 44.69
N GLU A 90 -3.03 -7.34 43.57
CA GLU A 90 -1.61 -7.13 43.35
C GLU A 90 -1.37 -5.75 42.71
N TRP A 91 -0.25 -5.14 43.07
CA TRP A 91 0.24 -3.91 42.45
C TRP A 91 0.80 -4.22 41.06
N GLN A 92 0.13 -3.71 40.02
CA GLN A 92 0.52 -3.93 38.63
C GLN A 92 0.84 -2.59 37.93
N PRO A 93 1.96 -2.50 37.19
CA PRO A 93 2.24 -1.32 36.40
C PRO A 93 1.38 -1.31 35.14
N LEU A 94 0.56 -0.27 35.01
CA LEU A 94 0.01 0.20 33.75
C LEU A 94 1.15 0.86 32.98
N ALA A 95 1.68 0.18 31.97
CA ALA A 95 2.66 0.78 31.09
C ALA A 95 1.94 1.55 29.98
N CYS A 96 2.54 2.64 29.55
CA CYS A 96 2.29 3.18 28.21
C CYS A 96 2.85 2.18 27.22
N VAL A 97 2.01 1.23 26.81
CA VAL A 97 2.36 0.32 25.73
C VAL A 97 2.62 1.22 24.52
N PRO A 98 3.83 1.19 23.90
CA PRO A 98 4.01 1.87 22.63
C PRO A 98 2.88 1.37 21.75
N LYS A 99 2.09 2.30 21.17
CA LYS A 99 0.87 2.01 20.39
C LYS A 99 1.21 1.04 19.24
N LYS A 100 1.40 -0.24 19.53
CA LYS A 100 1.23 -1.34 18.59
C LYS A 100 -0.21 -1.20 18.16
N LEU A 101 -0.41 -0.82 16.90
CA LEU A 101 -1.74 -0.81 16.34
C LEU A 101 -2.28 -2.23 16.54
N PRO A 102 -3.37 -2.44 17.29
CA PRO A 102 -3.97 -3.75 17.34
C PRO A 102 -4.37 -4.08 15.91
N PHE A 103 -3.84 -5.17 15.37
CA PHE A 103 -4.24 -5.64 14.06
C PHE A 103 -5.70 -6.08 14.17
N VAL A 104 -6.60 -5.21 13.72
CA VAL A 104 -8.03 -5.47 13.65
C VAL A 104 -8.41 -5.18 12.22
N LEU A 105 -8.72 -6.24 11.46
CA LEU A 105 -9.33 -6.09 10.15
C LEU A 105 -10.69 -5.45 10.34
N THR A 106 -10.79 -4.15 10.07
CA THR A 106 -12.07 -3.48 10.02
C THR A 106 -12.67 -3.65 8.63
N THR A 107 -13.94 -3.27 8.49
CA THR A 107 -14.62 -3.30 7.19
C THR A 107 -13.85 -2.50 6.13
N LYS A 108 -13.08 -1.48 6.51
CA LYS A 108 -12.32 -0.64 5.57
C LYS A 108 -11.16 -1.40 4.93
N GLU A 109 -10.34 -2.10 5.72
CA GLU A 109 -9.21 -2.88 5.22
C GLU A 109 -9.68 -4.05 4.34
N TRP A 110 -10.75 -4.75 4.74
CA TRP A 110 -11.40 -5.77 3.91
C TRP A 110 -11.89 -5.20 2.57
N THR A 111 -12.60 -4.08 2.61
CA THR A 111 -13.10 -3.43 1.38
C THR A 111 -11.94 -3.03 0.47
N TYR A 112 -10.87 -2.47 1.03
CA TYR A 112 -9.69 -2.06 0.28
C TYR A 112 -9.00 -3.24 -0.40
N ALA A 113 -8.80 -4.35 0.33
CA ALA A 113 -8.21 -5.56 -0.22
C ALA A 113 -9.06 -6.16 -1.36
N ILE A 114 -10.39 -6.20 -1.21
CA ILE A 114 -11.31 -6.64 -2.28
C ILE A 114 -11.19 -5.74 -3.51
N CYS A 115 -11.16 -4.42 -3.33
CA CYS A 115 -10.98 -3.48 -4.44
C CYS A 115 -9.63 -3.67 -5.17
N LEU A 116 -8.54 -3.93 -4.43
CA LEU A 116 -7.24 -4.27 -5.02
C LEU A 116 -7.32 -5.56 -5.84
N ILE A 117 -7.92 -6.62 -5.29
CA ILE A 117 -8.06 -7.92 -5.98
C ILE A 117 -8.90 -7.78 -7.26
N LEU A 118 -10.02 -7.07 -7.21
CA LEU A 118 -10.86 -6.82 -8.39
C LEU A 118 -10.09 -6.03 -9.47
N THR A 119 -9.26 -5.07 -9.06
CA THR A 119 -8.40 -4.32 -9.97
C THR A 119 -7.33 -5.22 -10.59
N VAL A 120 -6.74 -6.14 -9.83
CA VAL A 120 -5.80 -7.15 -10.34
C VAL A 120 -6.47 -8.02 -11.40
N ILE A 121 -7.70 -8.49 -11.17
CA ILE A 121 -8.46 -9.27 -12.17
C ILE A 121 -8.65 -8.46 -13.46
N CYS A 122 -9.02 -7.17 -13.36
CA CYS A 122 -9.14 -6.29 -14.51
C CYS A 122 -7.82 -6.19 -15.29
N MET A 123 -6.69 -6.02 -14.59
CA MET A 123 -5.37 -5.92 -15.22
C MET A 123 -4.93 -7.23 -15.88
N PHE A 124 -5.31 -8.39 -15.32
CA PHE A 124 -5.08 -9.70 -15.96
C PHE A 124 -5.82 -9.82 -17.29
N ILE A 125 -7.07 -9.36 -17.36
CA ILE A 125 -7.85 -9.36 -18.61
C ILE A 125 -7.16 -8.49 -19.67
N ILE A 126 -6.70 -7.30 -19.29
CA ILE A 126 -5.96 -6.40 -20.20
C ILE A 126 -4.66 -7.07 -20.68
N LEU A 127 -3.88 -7.64 -19.76
CA LEU A 127 -2.65 -8.35 -20.08
C LEU A 127 -2.90 -9.47 -21.09
N PHE A 128 -3.93 -10.29 -20.85
CA PHE A 128 -4.30 -11.39 -21.75
C PHE A 128 -4.60 -10.85 -23.15
N ILE A 129 -5.51 -9.87 -23.28
CA ILE A 129 -5.87 -9.31 -24.59
C ILE A 129 -4.65 -8.71 -25.32
N TYR A 130 -3.78 -7.99 -24.61
CA TYR A 130 -2.58 -7.39 -25.19
C TYR A 130 -1.49 -8.42 -25.55
N LEU A 131 -1.52 -9.63 -25.00
CA LEU A 131 -0.66 -10.74 -25.42
C LEU A 131 -1.12 -11.34 -26.75
N PHE A 132 -2.43 -11.46 -26.97
CA PHE A 132 -3.00 -12.05 -28.19
C PHE A 132 -3.19 -11.06 -29.34
N ALA A 133 -3.35 -9.77 -29.06
CA ALA A 133 -3.48 -8.73 -30.08
C ALA A 133 -2.21 -8.62 -30.95
N SER A 134 -2.22 -9.30 -32.10
CA SER A 134 -1.05 -9.47 -32.98
C SER A 134 -0.43 -8.14 -33.43
N ASN A 135 -1.27 -7.14 -33.71
CA ASN A 135 -0.84 -5.80 -34.15
C ASN A 135 -0.10 -5.02 -33.05
N LEU A 136 -0.49 -5.20 -31.79
CA LEU A 136 0.10 -4.50 -30.64
C LEU A 136 1.26 -5.28 -30.02
N ARG A 137 1.32 -6.60 -30.21
CA ARG A 137 2.19 -7.52 -29.48
C ARG A 137 3.67 -7.13 -29.46
N ASN A 138 4.19 -6.59 -30.56
CA ASN A 138 5.62 -6.28 -30.75
C ASN A 138 5.93 -4.79 -30.89
N THR A 139 4.95 -3.91 -30.65
CA THR A 139 5.17 -2.45 -30.67
C THR A 139 5.75 -1.98 -29.33
N PHE A 140 6.42 -0.82 -29.33
CA PHE A 140 6.86 -0.17 -28.09
C PHE A 140 5.70 0.00 -27.11
N TYR A 141 4.59 0.55 -27.60
CA TYR A 141 3.37 0.78 -26.82
C TYR A 141 2.82 -0.52 -26.21
N GLY A 142 2.64 -1.57 -27.01
CA GLY A 142 2.09 -2.83 -26.52
C GLY A 142 3.01 -3.54 -25.53
N VAL A 143 4.34 -3.48 -25.72
CA VAL A 143 5.30 -3.98 -24.72
C VAL A 143 5.19 -3.18 -23.43
N ALA A 144 5.16 -1.85 -23.51
CA ALA A 144 5.03 -0.99 -22.34
C ALA A 144 3.74 -1.26 -21.54
N ILE A 145 2.59 -1.38 -22.21
CA ILE A 145 1.31 -1.71 -21.53
C ILE A 145 1.38 -3.07 -20.83
N LYS A 146 1.96 -4.09 -21.47
CA LYS A 146 2.15 -5.41 -20.83
C LYS A 146 3.00 -5.32 -19.57
N VAL A 147 4.15 -4.65 -19.65
CA VAL A 147 5.03 -4.48 -18.48
C VAL A 147 4.34 -3.66 -17.40
N TYR A 148 3.61 -2.60 -17.76
CA TYR A 148 2.79 -1.82 -16.83
C TYR A 148 1.78 -2.71 -16.09
N THR A 149 0.99 -3.50 -16.82
CA THR A 149 -0.03 -4.38 -16.21
C THR A 149 0.59 -5.40 -15.28
N LEU A 150 1.76 -5.97 -15.63
CA LEU A 150 2.51 -6.86 -14.73
C LEU A 150 2.94 -6.16 -13.45
N CYS A 151 3.46 -4.93 -13.55
CA CYS A 151 3.81 -4.14 -12.39
C CYS A 151 2.59 -3.89 -11.47
N ILE A 152 1.44 -3.52 -12.03
CA ILE A 152 0.23 -3.33 -11.22
C ILE A 152 -0.25 -4.63 -10.60
N ILE A 153 -0.26 -5.74 -11.35
CA ILE A 153 -0.65 -7.06 -10.84
C ILE A 153 0.20 -7.44 -9.62
N PHE A 154 1.53 -7.37 -9.72
CA PHE A 154 2.40 -7.71 -8.60
C PHE A 154 2.30 -6.70 -7.45
N GLY A 155 2.31 -5.39 -7.76
CA GLY A 155 2.22 -4.34 -6.74
C GLY A 155 0.94 -4.40 -5.92
N TYR A 156 -0.22 -4.50 -6.57
CA TYR A 156 -1.52 -4.59 -5.87
C TYR A 156 -1.75 -5.93 -5.20
N SER A 157 -1.23 -7.04 -5.73
CA SER A 157 -1.31 -8.34 -5.06
C SER A 157 -0.52 -8.35 -3.75
N ILE A 158 0.72 -7.82 -3.76
CA ILE A 158 1.54 -7.73 -2.55
C ILE A 158 0.89 -6.74 -1.56
N MET A 159 0.34 -5.62 -2.04
CA MET A 159 -0.36 -4.66 -1.18
C MET A 159 -1.62 -5.25 -0.54
N ALA A 160 -2.39 -6.05 -1.27
CA ALA A 160 -3.54 -6.77 -0.74
C ALA A 160 -3.09 -7.78 0.34
N HIS A 161 -2.00 -8.50 0.09
CA HIS A 161 -1.43 -9.42 1.08
C HIS A 161 -0.97 -8.68 2.35
N LEU A 162 -0.23 -7.57 2.22
CA LEU A 162 0.18 -6.73 3.35
C LEU A 162 -1.00 -6.13 4.12
N THR A 163 -2.16 -5.92 3.47
CA THR A 163 -3.37 -5.40 4.10
C THR A 163 -4.10 -6.48 4.91
N LEU A 164 -4.12 -7.72 4.39
CA LEU A 164 -4.91 -8.82 4.96
C LEU A 164 -4.17 -9.64 6.02
N THR A 165 -2.84 -9.58 6.05
CA THR A 165 -2.02 -10.41 6.93
C THR A 165 -1.55 -9.64 8.15
N ASP A 166 -1.61 -10.29 9.32
CA ASP A 166 -1.13 -9.71 10.57
C ASP A 166 0.39 -9.46 10.48
N PRO A 167 0.86 -8.22 10.75
CA PRO A 167 2.29 -7.91 10.86
C PRO A 167 3.08 -8.88 11.76
N ALA A 168 2.45 -9.46 12.79
CA ALA A 168 3.07 -10.41 13.71
C ALA A 168 3.38 -11.77 13.08
N GLU A 169 2.71 -12.14 11.98
CA GLU A 169 2.96 -13.40 11.26
C GLU A 169 4.17 -13.31 10.32
N PHE A 170 4.63 -12.09 9.99
CA PHE A 170 5.77 -11.91 9.10
C PHE A 170 7.10 -12.09 9.82
N MET A 171 8.03 -12.78 9.17
CA MET A 171 9.43 -12.70 9.54
C MET A 171 9.95 -11.25 9.37
N PRO A 172 10.87 -10.76 10.21
CA PRO A 172 11.41 -9.41 10.11
C PRO A 172 11.96 -9.08 8.72
N TRP A 173 12.65 -10.03 8.09
CA TRP A 173 13.16 -9.86 6.73
C TRP A 173 12.04 -9.71 5.69
N THR A 174 10.98 -10.52 5.79
CA THR A 174 9.81 -10.41 4.89
C THR A 174 9.09 -9.09 5.05
N CYS A 175 8.97 -8.61 6.29
CA CYS A 175 8.34 -7.34 6.65
C CYS A 175 9.04 -6.13 6.04
N ILE A 176 10.34 -6.20 5.75
CA ILE A 176 11.13 -5.15 5.06
C ILE A 176 11.06 -5.31 3.53
N ASN A 177 11.18 -6.54 3.01
CA ASN A 177 11.28 -6.77 1.57
C ASN A 177 9.95 -6.66 0.83
N LEU A 178 8.83 -7.08 1.43
CA LEU A 178 7.52 -6.99 0.76
C LEU A 178 7.15 -5.53 0.44
N PRO A 179 7.27 -4.57 1.37
CA PRO A 179 7.09 -3.15 1.06
C PRO A 179 8.03 -2.65 -0.04
N ALA A 180 9.31 -3.04 0.02
CA ALA A 180 10.27 -2.66 -1.01
C ALA A 180 9.80 -3.12 -2.40
N CYS A 181 9.31 -4.36 -2.51
CA CYS A 181 8.72 -4.88 -3.75
C CYS A 181 7.51 -4.06 -4.22
N VAL A 182 6.60 -3.67 -3.31
CA VAL A 182 5.46 -2.81 -3.67
C VAL A 182 5.95 -1.48 -4.23
N ILE A 183 6.93 -0.84 -3.59
CA ILE A 183 7.51 0.42 -4.07
C ILE A 183 8.12 0.21 -5.45
N ILE A 184 8.92 -0.85 -5.65
CA ILE A 184 9.51 -1.17 -6.97
C ILE A 184 8.42 -1.22 -8.03
N TYR A 185 7.42 -2.08 -7.87
CA TYR A 185 6.44 -2.32 -8.90
C TYR A 185 5.53 -1.12 -9.16
N LEU A 186 5.04 -0.46 -8.11
CA LEU A 186 4.12 0.66 -8.27
C LEU A 186 4.84 1.90 -8.79
N VAL A 187 6.02 2.27 -8.27
CA VAL A 187 6.78 3.40 -8.80
C VAL A 187 7.18 3.15 -10.26
N LEU A 188 7.67 1.95 -10.57
CA LEU A 188 8.05 1.58 -11.94
C LEU A 188 6.87 1.66 -12.90
N SER A 189 5.65 1.28 -12.47
CA SER A 189 4.44 1.39 -13.28
C SER A 189 4.19 2.83 -13.76
N PHE A 190 4.37 3.84 -12.91
CA PHE A 190 4.19 5.23 -13.30
C PHE A 190 5.29 5.72 -14.25
N TYR A 191 6.54 5.28 -14.05
CA TYR A 191 7.60 5.56 -15.01
C TYR A 191 7.33 4.93 -16.37
N ILE A 192 6.71 3.75 -16.44
CA ILE A 192 6.29 3.16 -17.73
C ILE A 192 5.24 4.03 -18.41
N LEU A 193 4.28 4.61 -17.68
CA LEU A 193 3.33 5.58 -18.27
C LEU A 193 4.05 6.81 -18.83
N SER A 194 5.12 7.27 -18.17
CA SER A 194 5.94 8.38 -18.66
C SER A 194 6.68 8.02 -19.95
N LEU A 195 7.17 6.78 -20.07
CA LEU A 195 7.79 6.27 -21.30
C LEU A 195 6.77 6.15 -22.45
N ILE A 196 5.54 5.77 -22.15
CA ILE A 196 4.47 5.73 -23.16
C ILE A 196 4.16 7.16 -23.65
N SER A 197 4.07 8.13 -22.74
CA SER A 197 3.85 9.54 -23.07
C SER A 197 4.99 10.09 -23.94
N PHE A 198 6.24 9.78 -23.59
CA PHE A 198 7.42 10.12 -24.38
C PHE A 198 7.40 9.46 -25.76
N ASN A 199 7.01 8.18 -25.84
CA ASN A 199 6.88 7.49 -27.12
C ASN A 199 5.86 8.16 -28.05
N PHE A 200 4.71 8.61 -27.52
CA PHE A 200 3.77 9.37 -28.33
C PHE A 200 4.39 10.66 -28.85
N TYR A 201 5.03 11.45 -27.98
CA TYR A 201 5.71 12.67 -28.38
C TYR A 201 6.70 12.42 -29.54
N MET A 202 7.57 11.42 -29.40
CA MET A 202 8.55 11.06 -30.43
C MET A 202 7.89 10.58 -31.72
N HIS A 203 6.81 9.78 -31.62
CA HIS A 203 6.07 9.28 -32.76
C HIS A 203 5.41 10.40 -33.58
N PHE A 204 4.85 11.42 -32.92
CA PHE A 204 4.28 12.58 -33.62
C PHE A 204 5.36 13.48 -34.24
N HIS A 205 6.61 13.40 -33.78
CA HIS A 205 7.78 13.98 -34.44
C HIS A 205 8.42 13.05 -35.50
N ASP A 206 7.67 12.08 -36.03
CA ASP A 206 8.10 11.10 -37.04
C ASP A 206 9.24 10.17 -36.61
N ILE A 207 9.48 10.02 -35.29
CA ILE A 207 10.50 9.12 -34.74
C ILE A 207 9.84 7.86 -34.18
N ILE A 208 9.95 6.76 -34.92
CA ILE A 208 9.40 5.46 -34.53
C ILE A 208 10.33 4.75 -33.55
N MET A 209 9.88 4.57 -32.30
CA MET A 209 10.61 3.82 -31.29
C MET A 209 10.36 2.31 -31.43
N SER A 210 11.45 1.53 -31.49
CA SER A 210 11.35 0.07 -31.56
C SER A 210 11.18 -0.57 -30.17
N ARG A 211 10.75 -1.84 -30.13
CA ARG A 211 10.72 -2.63 -28.89
C ARG A 211 12.09 -2.74 -28.19
N LEU A 212 13.19 -2.71 -28.94
CA LEU A 212 14.53 -2.78 -28.37
C LEU A 212 14.83 -1.49 -27.60
N MET A 213 14.43 -0.34 -28.16
CA MET A 213 14.58 0.96 -27.50
C MET A 213 13.80 1.05 -26.21
N PHE A 214 12.61 0.42 -26.13
CA PHE A 214 11.89 0.29 -24.85
C PHE A 214 12.78 -0.34 -23.78
N TRP A 215 13.37 -1.51 -24.04
CA TRP A 215 14.20 -2.20 -23.06
C TRP A 215 15.48 -1.44 -22.70
N VAL A 216 16.11 -0.77 -23.69
CA VAL A 216 17.32 0.04 -23.47
C VAL A 216 17.04 1.23 -22.55
N ILE A 217 15.89 1.89 -22.68
CA ILE A 217 15.50 3.03 -21.83
C ILE A 217 14.93 2.54 -20.49
N PHE A 218 14.16 1.46 -20.50
CA PHE A 218 13.50 0.91 -19.32
C PHE A 218 14.49 0.32 -18.32
N PHE A 219 15.52 -0.38 -18.78
CA PHE A 219 16.49 -1.04 -17.90
C PHE A 219 17.18 -0.11 -16.88
N PRO A 220 17.78 1.03 -17.25
CA PRO A 220 18.37 1.94 -16.27
C PRO A 220 17.33 2.53 -15.31
N ILE A 221 16.11 2.82 -15.77
CA ILE A 221 15.02 3.32 -14.92
C ILE A 221 14.60 2.25 -13.90
N ALA A 222 14.50 0.98 -14.33
CA ALA A 222 14.21 -0.14 -13.46
C ALA A 222 15.30 -0.31 -12.39
N LEU A 223 16.59 -0.24 -12.77
CA LEU A 223 17.69 -0.30 -11.81
C LEU A 223 17.66 0.86 -10.80
N LEU A 224 17.42 2.09 -11.26
CA LEU A 224 17.26 3.25 -10.37
C LEU A 224 16.09 3.07 -9.41
N THR A 225 14.97 2.52 -9.88
CA THR A 225 13.79 2.26 -9.05
C THR A 225 14.08 1.18 -8.00
N VAL A 226 14.79 0.11 -8.37
CA VAL A 226 15.24 -0.93 -7.43
C VAL A 226 16.17 -0.34 -6.38
N GLY A 227 17.18 0.45 -6.79
CA GLY A 227 18.08 1.14 -5.87
C GLY A 227 17.34 2.08 -4.93
N TRP A 228 16.38 2.84 -5.44
CA TRP A 228 15.52 3.72 -4.64
C TRP A 228 14.69 2.94 -3.63
N SER A 229 14.08 1.83 -4.00
CA SER A 229 13.28 1.01 -3.09
C SER A 229 14.12 0.36 -2.00
N ILE A 230 15.33 -0.11 -2.32
CA ILE A 230 16.28 -0.63 -1.33
C ILE A 230 16.71 0.48 -0.38
N PHE A 231 17.01 1.67 -0.91
CA PHE A 231 17.34 2.84 -0.11
C PHE A 231 16.18 3.22 0.82
N ALA A 232 14.97 3.30 0.30
CA ALA A 232 13.76 3.63 1.06
C ALA A 232 13.46 2.60 2.17
N ALA A 233 13.65 1.31 1.90
CA ALA A 233 13.38 0.23 2.85
C ALA A 233 14.42 0.14 3.98
N ASN A 234 15.67 0.55 3.74
CA ASN A 234 16.74 0.52 4.74
C ASN A 234 16.95 1.87 5.44
N ASN A 235 16.13 2.87 5.13
CA ASN A 235 16.23 4.17 5.77
C ASN A 235 15.28 4.24 6.98
N ASP A 236 15.69 5.02 7.97
CA ASP A 236 15.02 5.13 9.25
C ASP A 236 14.49 6.55 9.45
N TYR A 237 13.33 6.65 10.12
CA TYR A 237 12.75 7.90 10.57
C TYR A 237 12.49 7.80 12.08
N ASP A 238 13.09 8.69 12.86
CA ASP A 238 13.04 8.68 14.34
C ASP A 238 13.45 7.33 14.96
N GLY A 239 14.48 6.68 14.40
CA GLY A 239 15.04 5.43 14.91
C GLY A 239 14.20 4.17 14.62
N LYS A 240 13.26 4.25 13.68
CA LYS A 240 12.48 3.12 13.16
C LYS A 240 12.58 3.06 11.64
N ALA A 241 12.68 1.87 11.05
CA ALA A 241 12.70 1.76 9.59
C ALA A 241 11.38 2.27 9.00
N ILE A 242 11.49 3.04 7.93
CA ILE A 242 10.37 3.75 7.28
C ILE A 242 9.32 2.77 6.75
N PHE A 243 9.80 1.65 6.20
CA PHE A 243 8.99 0.50 5.79
C PHE A 243 9.46 -0.72 6.58
N GLY A 244 8.54 -1.56 7.05
CA GLY A 244 8.88 -2.81 7.73
C GLY A 244 9.52 -2.70 9.12
N GLY A 245 9.76 -1.50 9.66
CA GLY A 245 10.50 -1.27 10.91
C GLY A 245 9.68 -0.88 12.13
N GLY A 246 8.37 -1.10 12.12
CA GLY A 246 7.46 -0.60 13.16
C GLY A 246 6.35 -1.57 13.54
N ASP A 247 5.20 -1.00 13.92
CA ASP A 247 4.01 -1.76 14.33
C ASP A 247 3.23 -2.35 13.14
N THR A 248 3.64 -2.01 11.92
CA THR A 248 3.04 -2.45 10.65
C THR A 248 4.16 -2.80 9.66
N CYS A 249 3.97 -3.82 8.83
CA CYS A 249 4.96 -4.13 7.80
C CYS A 249 4.96 -3.14 6.65
N TRP A 250 3.84 -2.49 6.33
CA TRP A 250 3.77 -1.55 5.21
C TRP A 250 4.44 -0.21 5.53
N PHE A 251 3.68 0.76 6.03
CA PHE A 251 4.22 2.02 6.54
C PHE A 251 3.39 2.45 7.74
N ASP A 252 4.00 3.21 8.63
CA ASP A 252 3.31 3.81 9.76
C ASP A 252 2.61 5.11 9.31
N PRO A 253 1.27 5.19 9.32
CA PRO A 253 0.53 6.35 8.85
C PRO A 253 0.70 7.59 9.73
N ARG A 254 1.35 7.46 10.89
CA ARG A 254 1.76 8.58 11.75
C ARG A 254 2.99 9.30 11.22
N ASN A 255 3.63 8.77 10.18
CA ASN A 255 4.92 9.22 9.69
C ASN A 255 4.73 9.87 8.31
N TRP A 256 5.21 11.10 8.13
CA TRP A 256 5.14 11.77 6.83
C TRP A 256 6.10 11.18 5.77
N SER A 257 6.99 10.27 6.17
CA SER A 257 8.03 9.68 5.33
C SER A 257 7.50 9.06 4.03
N ILE A 258 6.32 8.43 4.03
CA ILE A 258 5.74 7.86 2.81
C ILE A 258 5.54 8.89 1.69
N MET A 259 5.28 10.15 2.04
CA MET A 259 5.13 11.22 1.05
C MET A 259 6.42 11.44 0.25
N VAL A 260 7.57 11.29 0.89
CA VAL A 260 8.87 11.46 0.26
C VAL A 260 9.30 10.18 -0.46
N TYR A 261 9.18 9.02 0.18
CA TYR A 261 9.79 7.79 -0.34
C TYR A 261 8.92 7.02 -1.34
N TYR A 262 7.60 7.21 -1.30
CA TYR A 262 6.66 6.53 -2.20
C TYR A 262 5.91 7.49 -3.11
N TYR A 263 5.28 8.55 -2.57
CA TYR A 263 4.45 9.43 -3.39
C TYR A 263 5.24 10.43 -4.24
N ALA A 264 6.37 10.96 -3.75
CA ALA A 264 7.20 11.90 -4.51
C ALA A 264 7.78 11.32 -5.83
N PRO A 265 8.38 10.12 -5.87
CA PRO A 265 8.86 9.56 -7.14
C PRO A 265 7.73 9.31 -8.14
N ILE A 266 6.53 8.94 -7.66
CA ILE A 266 5.33 8.82 -8.51
C ILE A 266 4.90 10.20 -9.04
N PHE A 267 4.91 11.23 -8.19
CA PHE A 267 4.60 12.60 -8.60
C PHE A 267 5.54 13.09 -9.71
N ILE A 268 6.84 12.83 -9.60
CA ILE A 268 7.83 13.15 -10.65
C ILE A 268 7.45 12.48 -11.97
N ALA A 269 7.14 11.18 -11.95
CA ALA A 269 6.72 10.46 -13.14
C ALA A 269 5.43 11.05 -13.76
N CYS A 270 4.45 11.44 -12.93
CA CYS A 270 3.23 12.11 -13.39
C CYS A 270 3.53 13.47 -14.06
N VAL A 271 4.43 14.28 -13.50
CA VAL A 271 4.85 15.55 -14.10
C VAL A 271 5.49 15.32 -15.47
N ILE A 272 6.34 14.30 -15.60
CA ILE A 272 6.96 13.93 -16.89
C ILE A 272 5.89 13.49 -17.90
N CYS A 273 4.90 12.67 -17.50
CA CYS A 273 3.77 12.31 -18.36
C CYS A 273 3.02 13.53 -18.87
N ILE A 274 2.64 14.45 -17.97
CA ILE A 274 1.88 15.65 -18.29
C ILE A 274 2.70 16.58 -19.18
N PHE A 275 4.01 16.70 -18.94
CA PHE A 275 4.90 17.49 -19.79
C PHE A 275 4.89 16.99 -21.24
N PHE A 276 5.13 15.70 -21.46
CA PHE A 276 5.10 15.13 -22.82
C PHE A 276 3.70 15.15 -23.45
N TYR A 277 2.65 15.03 -22.64
CA TYR A 277 1.29 15.20 -23.11
C TYR A 277 1.05 16.57 -23.71
N ILE A 278 1.40 17.63 -22.97
CA ILE A 278 1.23 19.02 -23.39
C ILE A 278 2.04 19.28 -24.67
N LEU A 279 3.31 18.83 -24.72
CA LEU A 279 4.13 18.97 -25.92
C LEU A 279 3.50 18.27 -27.13
N THR A 280 2.99 17.06 -26.93
CA THR A 280 2.31 16.31 -28.00
C THR A 280 1.05 17.03 -28.48
N LEU A 281 0.25 17.59 -27.58
CA LEU A 281 -0.93 18.38 -27.92
C LEU A 281 -0.58 19.65 -28.70
N ILE A 282 0.47 20.37 -28.29
CA ILE A 282 0.95 21.57 -29.00
C ILE A 282 1.33 21.18 -30.44
N HIS A 283 2.12 20.13 -30.60
CA HIS A 283 2.53 19.64 -31.92
C HIS A 283 1.34 19.27 -32.81
N ILE A 284 0.36 18.53 -32.25
CA ILE A 284 -0.88 18.18 -32.98
C ILE A 284 -1.68 19.44 -33.37
N SER A 285 -1.69 20.47 -32.52
CA SER A 285 -2.40 21.73 -32.81
C SER A 285 -1.73 22.57 -33.89
N GLU A 286 -0.39 22.58 -33.94
CA GLU A 286 0.41 23.33 -34.92
C GLU A 286 0.42 22.66 -36.31
N GLY A 287 0.34 21.32 -36.36
CA GLY A 287 0.30 20.52 -37.60
C GLY A 287 -0.98 20.64 -38.44
N GLN A 288 -1.82 21.65 -38.18
CA GLN A 288 -3.09 21.88 -38.88
C GLN A 288 -2.96 22.47 -40.31
N ASP A 289 -1.88 22.18 -41.05
CA ASP A 289 -1.75 22.55 -42.48
C ASP A 289 -1.92 21.34 -43.44
N TYR A 290 -3.19 21.12 -43.72
CA TYR A 290 -3.93 20.62 -44.88
C TYR A 290 -3.78 19.21 -45.50
N ASN A 291 -2.67 18.47 -45.50
CA ASN A 291 -2.64 17.19 -46.27
C ASN A 291 -1.83 16.02 -45.70
N PHE A 292 -1.43 16.06 -44.42
CA PHE A 292 -0.59 15.01 -43.83
C PHE A 292 -1.22 14.18 -42.68
N ARG A 293 -2.03 14.67 -41.75
CA ARG A 293 -3.36 15.30 -41.78
C ARG A 293 -4.56 14.55 -42.43
N LYS A 294 -4.43 13.27 -42.77
CA LYS A 294 -5.59 12.39 -43.09
C LYS A 294 -5.38 10.91 -42.74
N ALA A 295 -4.13 10.46 -42.63
CA ALA A 295 -3.77 9.04 -42.56
C ALA A 295 -2.91 8.64 -41.33
N ALA A 296 -2.15 9.56 -40.72
CA ALA A 296 -1.60 9.38 -39.36
C ALA A 296 -2.67 9.58 -38.25
N GLU A 297 -3.95 9.65 -38.66
CA GLU A 297 -4.91 10.62 -38.15
C GLU A 297 -6.22 10.02 -37.61
N THR A 298 -6.28 8.72 -37.34
CA THR A 298 -7.39 8.16 -36.54
C THR A 298 -6.94 7.12 -35.52
N LEU A 299 -6.16 6.11 -35.93
CA LEU A 299 -5.76 5.02 -35.04
C LEU A 299 -4.73 5.44 -33.98
N ASP A 300 -3.66 6.14 -34.39
CA ASP A 300 -2.64 6.62 -33.45
C ASP A 300 -3.16 7.73 -32.54
N GLU A 301 -3.98 8.63 -33.09
CA GLU A 301 -4.69 9.65 -32.31
C GLU A 301 -5.70 9.02 -31.34
N ASN A 302 -6.44 7.98 -31.77
CA ASN A 302 -7.33 7.23 -30.90
C ASN A 302 -6.55 6.54 -29.78
N ARG A 303 -5.41 5.93 -30.10
CA ARG A 303 -4.53 5.29 -29.11
C ARG A 303 -3.97 6.30 -28.12
N PHE A 304 -3.55 7.47 -28.60
CA PHE A 304 -3.12 8.59 -27.77
C PHE A 304 -4.26 9.06 -26.84
N LYS A 305 -5.46 9.33 -27.38
CA LYS A 305 -6.63 9.74 -26.58
C LYS A 305 -7.05 8.67 -25.56
N SER A 306 -7.06 7.40 -25.96
CA SER A 306 -7.33 6.24 -25.10
C SER A 306 -6.33 6.16 -23.96
N PHE A 307 -5.03 6.24 -24.27
CA PHE A 307 -3.96 6.26 -23.28
C PHE A 307 -4.09 7.45 -22.32
N PHE A 308 -4.40 8.65 -22.80
CA PHE A 308 -4.54 9.81 -21.93
C PHE A 308 -5.78 9.75 -21.03
N LYS A 309 -6.89 9.17 -21.49
CA LYS A 309 -8.03 8.83 -20.61
C LYS A 309 -7.58 7.86 -19.51
N PHE A 310 -6.87 6.81 -19.90
CA PHE A 310 -6.34 5.82 -18.96
C PHE A 310 -5.37 6.44 -17.93
N PHE A 311 -4.42 7.25 -18.38
CA PHE A 311 -3.50 7.98 -17.50
C PHE A 311 -4.27 8.90 -16.56
N SER A 312 -5.29 9.62 -17.05
CA SER A 312 -6.12 10.50 -16.21
C SER A 312 -6.84 9.74 -15.10
N TYR A 313 -7.41 8.57 -15.40
CA TYR A 313 -8.00 7.71 -14.36
C TYR A 313 -6.97 7.28 -13.33
N THR A 314 -5.80 6.81 -13.78
CA THR A 314 -4.68 6.43 -12.89
C THR A 314 -4.20 7.60 -12.03
N PHE A 315 -4.10 8.80 -12.61
CA PHE A 315 -3.66 10.01 -11.92
C PHE A 315 -4.66 10.47 -10.85
N ILE A 316 -5.96 10.40 -11.14
CA ILE A 316 -7.01 10.71 -10.16
C ILE A 316 -6.93 9.77 -8.96
N VAL A 317 -6.63 8.49 -9.18
CA VAL A 317 -6.46 7.49 -8.11
C VAL A 317 -5.25 7.84 -7.25
N PHE A 318 -4.13 8.20 -7.87
CA PHE A 318 -2.96 8.70 -7.15
C PHE A 318 -3.30 9.93 -6.29
N LEU A 319 -4.02 10.92 -6.85
CA LEU A 319 -4.45 12.10 -6.11
C LEU A 319 -5.37 11.73 -4.94
N ALA A 320 -6.32 10.81 -5.13
CA ALA A 320 -7.19 10.33 -4.06
C ALA A 320 -6.40 9.66 -2.93
N CYS A 321 -5.39 8.85 -3.26
CA CYS A 321 -4.50 8.23 -2.28
C CYS A 321 -3.67 9.26 -1.50
N VAL A 322 -3.04 10.21 -2.19
CA VAL A 322 -2.21 11.27 -1.57
C VAL A 322 -3.06 12.17 -0.67
N THR A 323 -4.20 12.63 -1.17
CA THR A 323 -5.11 13.52 -0.42
C THR A 323 -5.70 12.80 0.79
N SER A 324 -6.09 11.52 0.64
CA SER A 324 -6.56 10.70 1.75
C SER A 324 -5.48 10.55 2.82
N PHE A 325 -4.24 10.23 2.44
CA PHE A 325 -3.14 10.16 3.39
C PHE A 325 -2.94 11.51 4.11
N ALA A 326 -2.86 12.61 3.37
CA ALA A 326 -2.63 13.93 3.97
C ALA A 326 -3.74 14.32 4.95
N ILE A 327 -5.00 14.11 4.60
CA ILE A 327 -6.14 14.42 5.47
C ILE A 327 -6.10 13.56 6.74
N ASN A 328 -5.86 12.25 6.62
CA ASN A 328 -5.81 11.36 7.79
C ASN A 328 -4.61 11.67 8.68
N TYR A 329 -3.46 12.03 8.09
CA TYR A 329 -2.28 12.46 8.83
C TYR A 329 -2.58 13.68 9.71
N TYR A 330 -3.19 14.74 9.15
CA TYR A 330 -3.55 15.94 9.92
C TYR A 330 -4.70 15.73 10.90
N ARG A 331 -5.55 14.73 10.69
CA ARG A 331 -6.61 14.32 11.63
C ARG A 331 -6.13 13.37 12.72
N GLU A 332 -4.86 12.98 12.69
CA GLU A 332 -4.28 11.95 13.56
C GLU A 332 -5.01 10.60 13.49
N ASP A 333 -5.66 10.34 12.35
CA ASP A 333 -6.34 9.07 12.08
C ASP A 333 -5.29 8.01 11.70
N PRO A 334 -5.32 6.82 12.33
CA PRO A 334 -4.28 5.81 12.19
C PRO A 334 -4.38 5.01 10.88
N THR A 335 -5.11 5.48 9.88
CA THR A 335 -5.27 4.80 8.59
C THR A 335 -5.45 5.81 7.46
N HIS A 336 -4.80 5.56 6.32
CA HIS A 336 -4.99 6.34 5.09
C HIS A 336 -6.13 5.78 4.23
N ILE A 337 -6.69 4.62 4.60
CA ILE A 337 -7.70 3.90 3.84
C ILE A 337 -9.08 4.43 4.22
N ASN A 338 -9.81 4.90 3.22
CA ASN A 338 -11.22 5.26 3.34
C ASN A 338 -12.00 4.72 2.13
N TYR A 339 -13.33 4.75 2.22
CA TYR A 339 -14.20 4.26 1.15
C TYR A 339 -13.99 4.98 -0.18
N ALA A 340 -13.57 6.26 -0.17
CA ALA A 340 -13.25 7.00 -1.38
C ALA A 340 -12.02 6.41 -2.08
N VAL A 341 -10.93 6.15 -1.34
CA VAL A 341 -9.73 5.48 -1.86
C VAL A 341 -10.11 4.12 -2.46
N CYS A 342 -10.93 3.31 -1.77
CA CYS A 342 -11.40 2.03 -2.30
C CYS A 342 -12.16 2.17 -3.62
N LEU A 343 -13.06 3.16 -3.71
CA LEU A 343 -13.81 3.46 -4.94
C LEU A 343 -12.87 3.87 -6.08
N PHE A 344 -11.88 4.71 -5.81
CA PHE A 344 -10.91 5.11 -6.83
C PHE A 344 -10.05 3.92 -7.28
N ILE A 345 -9.59 3.06 -6.36
CA ILE A 345 -8.84 1.86 -6.74
C ILE A 345 -9.65 0.98 -7.70
N ILE A 346 -10.92 0.69 -7.40
CA ILE A 346 -11.73 -0.13 -8.31
C ILE A 346 -12.03 0.60 -9.64
N PHE A 347 -12.19 1.93 -9.59
CA PHE A 347 -12.30 2.77 -10.77
C PHE A 347 -11.03 2.73 -11.64
N HIS A 348 -9.85 2.53 -11.05
CA HIS A 348 -8.62 2.29 -11.81
C HIS A 348 -8.75 1.07 -12.71
N GLY A 349 -9.19 -0.07 -12.15
CA GLY A 349 -9.36 -1.32 -12.89
C GLY A 349 -10.38 -1.22 -14.01
N PHE A 350 -11.60 -0.78 -13.70
CA PHE A 350 -12.65 -0.62 -14.72
C PHE A 350 -12.34 0.49 -15.72
N GLY A 351 -11.76 1.59 -15.27
CA GLY A 351 -11.30 2.68 -16.13
C GLY A 351 -10.21 2.23 -17.10
N ALA A 352 -9.31 1.35 -16.65
CA ALA A 352 -8.30 0.73 -17.50
C ALA A 352 -8.93 -0.18 -18.57
N LEU A 353 -9.89 -1.04 -18.20
CA LEU A 353 -10.62 -1.88 -19.16
C LEU A 353 -11.33 -1.00 -20.21
N TYR A 354 -12.08 0.00 -19.76
CA TYR A 354 -12.80 0.91 -20.63
C TYR A 354 -11.86 1.66 -21.57
N ALA A 355 -10.79 2.25 -21.06
CA ALA A 355 -9.88 3.06 -21.87
C ALA A 355 -9.03 2.20 -22.81
N LEU A 356 -8.34 1.17 -22.30
CA LEU A 356 -7.34 0.41 -23.05
C LEU A 356 -7.93 -0.68 -23.95
N ILE A 357 -9.14 -1.17 -23.66
CA ILE A 357 -9.86 -2.14 -24.50
C ILE A 357 -11.02 -1.44 -25.18
N GLY A 358 -11.96 -0.89 -24.42
CA GLY A 358 -13.24 -0.37 -24.95
C GLY A 358 -13.11 0.84 -25.87
N GLN A 359 -12.10 1.70 -25.64
CA GLN A 359 -11.90 2.94 -26.41
C GLN A 359 -10.75 2.85 -27.41
N ASN A 360 -9.94 1.79 -27.34
CA ASN A 360 -8.83 1.56 -28.26
C ASN A 360 -9.34 0.82 -29.51
N GLN A 361 -9.47 1.55 -30.62
CA GLN A 361 -10.00 1.03 -31.88
C GLN A 361 -9.19 -0.16 -32.41
N GLU A 362 -7.87 -0.19 -32.19
CA GLU A 362 -7.02 -1.28 -32.65
C GLU A 362 -7.36 -2.60 -31.92
N VAL A 363 -7.62 -2.51 -30.62
CA VAL A 363 -8.06 -3.65 -29.80
C VAL A 363 -9.49 -4.05 -30.16
N GLN A 364 -10.40 -3.10 -30.35
CA GLN A 364 -11.77 -3.38 -30.78
C GLN A 364 -11.82 -4.08 -32.14
N ASN A 365 -10.99 -3.65 -33.11
CA ASN A 365 -10.88 -4.29 -34.42
C ASN A 365 -10.27 -5.69 -34.34
N PHE A 366 -9.44 -5.97 -33.33
CA PHE A 366 -8.95 -7.32 -33.06
C PHE A 366 -10.05 -8.22 -32.48
N LEU A 367 -10.81 -7.72 -31.49
CA LEU A 367 -11.90 -8.49 -30.87
C LEU A 367 -13.02 -8.79 -31.87
N ARG A 368 -13.40 -7.83 -32.71
CA ARG A 368 -14.39 -8.04 -33.78
C ARG A 368 -13.95 -9.12 -34.77
N ARG A 369 -12.66 -9.16 -35.15
CA ARG A 369 -12.14 -10.22 -36.03
C ARG A 369 -12.28 -11.61 -35.41
N ILE A 370 -12.03 -11.75 -34.11
CA ILE A 370 -12.23 -13.04 -33.42
C ILE A 370 -13.72 -13.42 -33.42
N GLU A 371 -14.61 -12.46 -33.17
CA GLU A 371 -16.05 -12.70 -33.19
C GLU A 371 -16.53 -13.15 -34.58
N ASP A 372 -16.05 -12.48 -35.64
CA ASP A 372 -16.34 -12.85 -37.03
C ASP A 372 -15.82 -14.27 -37.34
N ASP A 373 -14.57 -14.59 -36.98
CA ASP A 373 -13.97 -15.92 -37.22
C ASP A 373 -14.73 -17.04 -36.49
N VAL A 374 -15.16 -16.82 -35.24
CA VAL A 374 -15.95 -17.79 -34.46
C VAL A 374 -17.34 -17.98 -35.08
N SER A 375 -17.99 -16.89 -35.53
CA SER A 375 -19.30 -16.97 -36.17
C SER A 375 -19.27 -17.74 -37.49
N SER A 376 -18.19 -17.61 -38.28
CA SER A 376 -18.04 -18.36 -39.52
C SER A 376 -17.82 -19.86 -39.31
N ASP A 377 -17.10 -20.25 -38.26
CA ASP A 377 -16.87 -21.67 -37.93
C ASP A 377 -18.17 -22.35 -37.45
N ASP A 378 -19.02 -21.61 -36.73
CA ASP A 378 -20.35 -22.10 -36.30
C ASP A 378 -21.29 -22.28 -37.50
N ASP A 379 -21.30 -21.34 -38.45
CA ASP A 379 -22.11 -21.45 -39.67
C ASP A 379 -21.66 -22.63 -40.56
N GLU A 380 -20.36 -22.86 -40.73
CA GLU A 380 -19.83 -23.97 -41.53
C GLU A 380 -20.09 -25.36 -40.88
N MET A 381 -20.17 -25.44 -39.55
CA MET A 381 -20.62 -26.64 -38.84
C MET A 381 -22.13 -26.90 -38.97
N THR A 382 -22.95 -25.87 -39.17
CA THR A 382 -24.39 -26.05 -39.41
C THR A 382 -24.72 -26.44 -40.85
N ASP A 383 -23.97 -25.96 -41.84
CA ASP A 383 -24.15 -26.32 -43.26
C ASP A 383 -23.62 -27.73 -43.61
N SER A 384 -22.71 -28.28 -42.79
CA SER A 384 -22.24 -29.67 -42.93
C SER A 384 -23.18 -30.70 -42.28
N ALA A 385 -24.24 -30.26 -41.59
CA ALA A 385 -25.32 -31.11 -41.09
C ALA A 385 -26.46 -31.25 -42.11
N VAL A 386 -26.15 -31.71 -43.32
CA VAL A 386 -27.20 -32.15 -44.27
C VAL A 386 -27.89 -33.40 -43.70
N PRO A 387 -29.23 -33.42 -43.55
CA PRO A 387 -29.92 -34.64 -43.15
C PRO A 387 -29.75 -35.68 -44.26
N MET A 388 -29.27 -36.88 -43.92
CA MET A 388 -29.45 -38.05 -44.79
C MET A 388 -30.96 -38.32 -44.91
N SER A 389 -31.59 -37.72 -45.92
CA SER A 389 -32.91 -38.11 -46.39
C SER A 389 -32.78 -38.83 -47.73
N GLY A 390 -32.95 -40.15 -47.69
CA GLY A 390 -33.41 -40.96 -48.82
C GLY A 390 -32.33 -41.67 -49.63
N PHE A 391 -32.06 -42.93 -49.27
CA PHE A 391 -32.14 -44.09 -50.17
C PHE A 391 -32.48 -45.35 -49.37
#